data_AF-A0A920QPR8-F1
#
_entry.id   AF-A0A920QPR8-F1
#
_cell.length_a   1.000
_cell.length_b   1.000
_cell.length_c   1.000
_cell.angle_alpha   90.00
_cell.angle_beta   90.00
_cell.angle_gamma   90.00
#
_symmetry.space_group_name_H-M   'P 1'
#
loop_
_entity.id
_entity.type
_entity.pdbx_description
1 polymer ?
#
loop_
_entity_poly.entity_id
_entity_poly.type
_entity_poly.pdbx_seq_one_letter_code
_entity_poly.pdbx_strand_id
1 'polypeptide(L)'
;MGPGSLLLRKFCDENKIEYEFGKKFKVASKNQKLIAFDNLYLKRKKKNGVDGLQLVDESKINELEPYVKGVKGLWSPNTGIVDYVKLTEAYAKIFESKDGQI
;
A
#
# COMPACT_ATOMS: atom_id res chain seq x y z
N MET A 1 17.15 -1.92 -9.71
CA MET A 1 16.46 -0.90 -8.89
C MET A 1 15.34 -1.60 -8.15
N GLY A 2 15.37 -1.66 -6.81
CA GLY A 2 14.26 -2.23 -6.04
C GLY A 2 13.02 -1.32 -6.10
N PRO A 3 11.81 -1.84 -5.81
CA PRO A 3 10.60 -1.02 -5.75
C PRO A 3 10.76 0.11 -4.72
N GLY A 4 10.32 1.33 -5.06
CA GLY A 4 10.50 2.52 -4.21
C GLY A 4 9.93 2.40 -2.79
N SER A 5 8.93 1.53 -2.58
CA SER A 5 8.40 1.21 -1.26
C SER A 5 9.40 0.52 -0.33
N LEU A 6 10.34 -0.29 -0.85
CA LEU A 6 11.38 -0.92 -0.04
C LEU A 6 12.45 0.09 0.38
N LEU A 7 12.82 0.99 -0.53
CA LEU A 7 13.75 2.07 -0.23
C LEU A 7 13.19 3.00 0.84
N LEU A 8 11.90 3.33 0.77
CA LEU A 8 11.24 4.15 1.77
C LEU A 8 11.18 3.47 3.14
N ARG A 9 10.83 2.18 3.20
CA ARG A 9 10.84 1.42 4.47
C ARG A 9 12.22 1.42 5.11
N LYS A 10 13.24 1.09 4.31
CA LYS A 10 14.62 1.09 4.78
C LYS A 10 15.02 2.46 5.32
N PHE A 11 14.66 3.54 4.62
CA PHE A 11 14.90 4.89 5.10
C PHE A 11 14.18 5.17 6.43
N CYS A 12 12.92 4.78 6.56
CA CYS A 12 12.17 4.93 7.81
C CYS A 12 12.81 4.15 8.95
N ASP A 13 13.23 2.89 8.71
CA ASP A 13 13.91 2.04 9.70
C ASP A 13 15.23 2.67 10.17
N GLU A 14 16.06 3.16 9.23
CA GLU A 14 17.34 3.81 9.50
C GLU A 14 17.19 5.12 10.28
N ASN A 15 16.09 5.85 10.06
CA ASN A 15 15.83 7.16 10.68
C ASN A 15 14.83 7.10 11.84
N LYS A 16 14.43 5.90 12.28
CA LYS A 16 13.48 5.68 13.38
C LYS A 16 12.14 6.40 13.17
N ILE A 17 11.67 6.43 11.93
CA ILE A 17 10.36 6.99 11.55
C ILE A 17 9.35 5.85 11.61
N GLU A 18 8.37 5.99 12.49
CA GLU A 18 7.30 5.01 12.59
C GLU A 18 6.43 5.00 11.33
N TYR A 19 6.10 3.80 10.87
CA TYR A 19 5.12 3.57 9.82
C TYR A 19 4.32 2.32 10.15
N GLU A 20 3.09 2.28 9.66
CA GLU A 20 2.16 1.19 9.91
C GLU A 20 1.81 0.49 8.60
N PHE A 21 1.67 -0.83 8.66
CA PHE A 21 1.09 -1.58 7.55
C PHE A 21 -0.43 -1.52 7.62
N GLY A 22 -1.00 -0.56 6.90
CA GLY A 22 -2.43 -0.49 6.67
C GLY A 22 -2.86 -1.54 5.65
N LYS A 23 -3.74 -2.47 6.03
CA LYS A 23 -4.38 -3.38 5.08
C LYS A 23 -5.19 -2.55 4.10
N LYS A 24 -4.76 -2.48 2.83
CA LYS A 24 -5.56 -1.81 1.80
C LYS A 24 -6.52 -2.79 1.20
N PHE A 25 -7.80 -2.42 1.25
CA PHE A 25 -8.85 -3.25 0.72
C PHE A 25 -9.74 -2.51 -0.26
N LYS A 26 -9.97 -3.13 -1.42
CA LYS A 26 -10.95 -2.66 -2.40
C LYS A 26 -11.97 -3.76 -2.60
N VAL A 27 -13.24 -3.46 -2.34
CA VAL A 27 -14.33 -4.43 -2.42
C VAL A 27 -15.29 -4.04 -3.54
N ALA A 28 -15.75 -5.04 -4.29
CA ALA A 28 -16.79 -4.90 -5.29
C ALA A 28 -18.16 -5.17 -4.68
N SER A 29 -19.09 -4.23 -4.84
CA SER A 29 -20.51 -4.45 -4.49
C SER A 29 -21.19 -5.34 -5.53
N LYS A 30 -22.33 -5.96 -5.18
CA LYS A 30 -23.11 -6.84 -6.08
C LYS A 30 -23.46 -6.23 -7.45
N ASN A 31 -23.62 -4.91 -7.52
CA ASN A 31 -24.02 -4.20 -8.74
C ASN A 31 -22.83 -3.76 -9.62
N GLN A 32 -21.59 -4.07 -9.24
CA GLN A 32 -20.41 -3.69 -10.01
C GLN A 32 -20.01 -4.75 -11.04
N LYS A 33 -19.55 -4.30 -12.21
CA LYS A 33 -19.00 -5.18 -13.26
C LYS A 33 -17.69 -5.81 -12.77
N LEU A 34 -17.74 -7.08 -12.39
CA LEU A 34 -16.59 -7.86 -11.90
C LEU A 34 -15.41 -7.89 -12.90
N ILE A 35 -15.71 -7.82 -14.20
CA ILE A 35 -14.72 -7.73 -15.29
C ILE A 35 -13.74 -6.56 -15.09
N ALA A 36 -14.24 -5.41 -14.59
CA ALA A 36 -13.37 -4.26 -14.31
C ALA A 36 -12.40 -4.53 -13.14
N PHE A 37 -12.81 -5.35 -12.18
CA PHE A 37 -11.99 -5.75 -11.03
C PHE A 37 -10.87 -6.71 -11.43
N ASP A 38 -11.17 -7.68 -12.28
CA ASP A 38 -10.17 -8.62 -12.82
C ASP A 38 -9.14 -7.91 -13.70
N ASN A 39 -9.58 -6.98 -14.55
CA ASN A 39 -8.68 -6.14 -15.32
C ASN A 39 -7.79 -5.28 -14.41
N LEU A 40 -8.33 -4.76 -13.31
CA LEU A 40 -7.56 -3.98 -12.33
C LEU A 40 -6.52 -4.85 -11.60
N TYR A 41 -6.87 -6.08 -11.25
CA TYR A 41 -5.94 -7.07 -10.68
C TYR A 41 -4.76 -7.31 -11.63
N LEU A 42 -5.06 -7.73 -12.86
CA LEU A 42 -4.06 -8.05 -13.88
C LEU A 42 -3.14 -6.85 -14.16
N LYS A 43 -3.73 -5.65 -14.29
CA LYS A 43 -2.97 -4.42 -14.52
C LYS A 43 -2.05 -4.09 -13.35
N ARG A 44 -2.50 -4.24 -12.09
CA ARG A 44 -1.66 -3.96 -10.91
C ARG A 44 -0.57 -5.00 -10.69
N LYS A 45 -0.87 -6.28 -10.94
CA LYS A 45 0.12 -7.36 -10.87
C LYS A 45 1.22 -7.17 -11.93
N LYS A 46 0.83 -6.80 -13.16
CA LYS A 46 1.76 -6.60 -14.28
C LYS A 46 2.57 -5.31 -14.17
N LYS A 47 1.98 -4.19 -13.71
CA LYS A 47 2.59 -2.85 -13.91
C LYS A 47 3.68 -2.50 -12.91
N ASN A 48 3.73 -3.07 -11.70
CA ASN A 48 4.78 -2.75 -10.71
C ASN A 48 5.04 -3.88 -9.70
N GLY A 49 4.45 -5.08 -9.88
CA GLY A 49 4.55 -6.17 -8.92
C GLY A 49 4.12 -5.73 -7.52
N VAL A 50 2.85 -5.33 -7.34
CA VAL A 50 2.33 -5.07 -5.99
C VAL A 50 2.41 -6.38 -5.21
N ASP A 51 3.45 -6.49 -4.41
CA ASP A 51 3.81 -7.74 -3.76
C ASP A 51 2.72 -8.16 -2.77
N GLY A 52 2.36 -9.44 -2.80
CA GLY A 52 1.27 -10.00 -2.01
C GLY A 52 -0.14 -9.56 -2.40
N LEU A 53 -0.37 -8.90 -3.55
CA LEU A 53 -1.73 -8.55 -3.99
C LEU A 53 -2.57 -9.80 -4.28
N GLN A 54 -3.71 -9.92 -3.60
CA GLN A 54 -4.61 -11.07 -3.68
C GLN A 54 -6.01 -10.66 -4.15
N LEU A 55 -6.62 -11.52 -4.97
CA LEU A 55 -8.06 -11.53 -5.17
C LEU A 55 -8.68 -12.36 -4.05
N VAL A 56 -9.71 -11.85 -3.42
CA VAL A 56 -10.41 -12.52 -2.32
C VAL A 56 -11.91 -12.55 -2.59
N ASP A 57 -12.59 -13.54 -2.03
CA ASP A 57 -14.04 -13.71 -2.14
C ASP A 57 -14.78 -13.11 -0.93
N GLU A 58 -16.11 -13.24 -0.92
CA GLU A 58 -16.98 -12.76 0.15
C GLU A 58 -16.64 -13.37 1.53
N SER A 59 -16.25 -14.66 1.57
CA SER A 59 -15.87 -15.31 2.82
C SER A 59 -14.62 -14.67 3.42
N LYS A 60 -13.59 -14.47 2.59
CA LYS A 60 -12.35 -13.85 3.03
C LYS A 60 -12.50 -12.35 3.29
N ILE A 61 -13.43 -11.67 2.60
CA ILE A 61 -13.84 -10.29 2.93
C ILE A 61 -14.36 -10.24 4.37
N ASN A 62 -15.31 -11.09 4.73
CA ASN A 62 -15.89 -11.10 6.08
C ASN A 62 -14.88 -11.49 7.16
N GLU A 63 -13.94 -12.39 6.85
CA GLU A 63 -12.85 -12.74 7.79
C GLU A 63 -11.93 -11.55 8.07
N LEU A 64 -11.58 -10.78 7.02
CA LEU A 64 -10.66 -9.64 7.14
C LEU A 64 -11.34 -8.39 7.70
N GLU A 65 -12.57 -8.10 7.27
CA GLU A 65 -13.33 -6.89 7.59
C GLU A 65 -14.83 -7.24 7.74
N PRO A 66 -15.28 -7.73 8.92
CA PRO A 66 -16.64 -8.26 9.13
C PRO A 66 -17.78 -7.26 8.86
N TYR A 67 -17.47 -5.97 8.90
CA TYR A 67 -18.44 -4.89 8.67
C TYR A 67 -18.55 -4.49 7.20
N VAL A 68 -17.72 -5.04 6.31
CA VAL A 68 -17.70 -4.71 4.88
C VAL A 68 -18.46 -5.76 4.09
N LYS A 69 -19.45 -5.32 3.30
CA LYS A 69 -20.22 -6.21 2.41
C LYS A 69 -19.72 -6.13 0.97
N GLY A 70 -19.39 -7.27 0.37
CA GLY A 70 -19.17 -7.37 -1.07
C GLY A 70 -18.84 -8.76 -1.56
N VAL A 71 -18.84 -8.92 -2.89
CA VAL A 71 -18.77 -10.23 -3.56
C VAL A 71 -17.37 -10.63 -4.01
N LYS A 72 -16.47 -9.65 -4.13
CA LYS A 72 -15.09 -9.85 -4.58
C LYS A 72 -14.21 -8.70 -4.11
N GLY A 73 -12.99 -9.00 -3.69
CA GLY A 73 -12.07 -8.02 -3.12
C GLY A 73 -10.67 -8.09 -3.73
N LEU A 74 -9.96 -6.97 -3.66
CA LEU A 74 -8.54 -6.85 -3.91
C LEU A 74 -7.86 -6.44 -2.61
N TRP A 75 -7.06 -7.36 -2.07
CA TRP A 75 -6.35 -7.18 -0.82
C TRP A 75 -4.87 -7.00 -1.06
N SER A 76 -4.30 -5.94 -0.49
CA SER A 76 -2.86 -5.67 -0.53
C SER A 76 -2.32 -5.63 0.91
N PRO A 77 -1.65 -6.68 1.38
CA PRO A 77 -1.15 -6.77 2.75
C PRO A 77 0.04 -5.84 3.02
N ASN A 78 0.76 -5.46 1.95
CA ASN A 78 2.01 -4.72 2.03
C ASN A 78 1.84 -3.20 1.84
N THR A 79 0.62 -2.68 1.91
CA THR A 79 0.41 -1.23 1.86
C THR A 79 0.82 -0.62 3.21
N GLY A 80 1.62 0.44 3.18
CA GLY A 80 2.07 1.15 4.37
C GLY A 80 1.49 2.57 4.43
N ILE A 81 1.35 3.09 5.63
CA ILE A 81 1.02 4.48 5.95
C ILE A 81 2.17 5.02 6.79
N VAL A 82 2.67 6.21 6.45
CA VAL A 82 3.75 6.89 7.17
C VAL A 82 3.38 8.37 7.33
N ASP A 83 3.80 8.97 8.43
CA ASP A 83 3.69 10.41 8.64
C ASP A 83 4.59 11.15 7.65
N TYR A 84 3.96 11.80 6.66
CA TYR A 84 4.69 12.49 5.61
C TYR A 84 5.45 13.71 6.13
N VAL A 85 4.99 14.35 7.21
CA VAL A 85 5.65 15.53 7.78
C VAL A 85 6.98 15.11 8.39
N LYS A 86 6.96 14.10 9.27
CA LYS A 86 8.18 13.54 9.88
C LYS A 86 9.15 13.01 8.84
N LEU A 87 8.63 12.36 7.79
CA LEU A 87 9.45 11.87 6.69
C LEU A 87 10.16 13.01 5.94
N THR A 88 9.43 14.08 5.61
CA THR A 88 9.98 15.25 4.92
C THR A 88 10.99 16.00 5.80
N GLU A 89 10.73 16.16 7.09
CA GLU A 89 11.66 16.76 8.04
C GLU A 89 12.98 15.97 8.14
N ALA A 90 12.90 14.63 8.15
CA ALA A 90 14.10 13.78 8.14
C ALA A 90 14.89 13.94 6.84
N TYR A 91 14.22 14.02 5.69
CA TYR A 91 14.89 14.31 4.41
C TYR A 91 15.57 15.67 4.40
N ALA A 92 14.88 16.71 4.86
CA ALA A 92 15.42 18.06 4.99
C ALA A 92 16.69 18.07 5.84
N LYS A 93 16.64 17.48 7.03
CA LYS A 93 17.79 17.42 7.94
C LYS A 93 19.02 16.74 7.32
N ILE A 94 18.82 15.63 6.60
CA ILE A 94 19.92 14.93 5.92
C ILE A 94 20.47 15.76 4.76
N PHE A 95 19.60 16.47 4.04
CA PHE A 95 20.01 17.34 2.94
C PHE A 95 20.86 18.51 3.45
N GLU A 96 20.42 19.19 4.51
CA GLU A 96 21.18 20.26 5.16
C GLU A 96 22.51 19.75 5.75
N SER A 97 22.56 18.54 6.30
CA SER A 97 23.82 17.94 6.80
C SER A 97 24.86 17.66 5.69
N LYS A 98 24.45 17.75 4.43
CA LYS A 98 25.29 17.58 3.24
C LYS A 98 25.46 18.91 2.50
N ASP A 99 25.41 20.01 3.23
CA ASP A 99 25.58 21.39 2.74
C ASP A 99 24.51 21.85 1.73
N GLY A 100 23.37 21.15 1.68
CA GLY A 100 22.18 21.58 0.96
C GLY A 100 21.48 22.75 1.66
N GLN A 101 20.71 23.55 0.90
CA GLN A 101 19.93 24.69 1.41
C GLN A 101 18.48 24.62 0.93
N ILE A 102 17.51 24.83 1.83
CA ILE A 102 16.07 24.86 1.57
C ILE A 102 15.38 26.01 2.33
#